data_AF-A0A256I5P5-F1
#
_entry.id   AF-A0A256I5P5-F1
#
_cell.length_a   1.000
_cell.length_b   1.000
_cell.length_c   1.000
_cell.angle_alpha   90.00
_cell.angle_beta   90.00
_cell.angle_gamma   90.00
#
_symmetry.space_group_name_H-M   'P 1'
#
loop_
_entity.id
_entity.type
_entity.pdbx_description
1 polymer ?
#
loop_
_entity_poly.entity_id
_entity_poly.type
_entity_poly.pdbx_seq_one_letter_code
_entity_poly.pdbx_strand_id
1 'polypeptide(L)'
;MSGATPREILDTQSKKASTRGSDEDSYDSSTAPARELITEWAATHVDDQRIATAKQIARESDRDDVGAGTVGRTLGCRHDGVTPDGFLEEVELSTWGDANVTSWVFERVDGETESDDTRADRLFKPDLVVEISDTIGDLDEEYYTRHHNCRRVEVSAEWRRTVAIALAEATGTDLEELLSGYEEDGFYSFDEYVASLSNDELTNIVERLLDADEQLGTPHGWTRELLIPIHDILVSGVDPAEVDT
;
A
#
# COMPACT_ATOMS: atom_id res chain seq x y z
N MET A 1 -29.97 28.55 44.11
CA MET A 1 -28.87 28.38 43.12
C MET A 1 -29.00 26.97 42.58
N SER A 2 -29.36 26.81 41.32
CA SER A 2 -29.42 25.50 40.66
C SER A 2 -28.14 25.34 39.85
N GLY A 3 -27.32 24.35 40.21
CA GLY A 3 -26.12 24.03 39.42
C GLY A 3 -26.50 23.22 38.19
N ALA A 4 -25.75 23.39 37.10
CA ALA A 4 -25.92 22.58 35.90
C ALA A 4 -25.81 21.09 36.24
N THR A 5 -26.73 20.29 35.71
CA THR A 5 -26.76 18.84 35.93
C THR A 5 -25.58 18.16 35.23
N PRO A 6 -25.13 16.97 35.69
CA PRO A 6 -24.06 16.24 35.02
C PRO A 6 -24.32 15.96 33.53
N ARG A 7 -25.59 15.86 33.11
CA ARG A 7 -25.98 15.74 31.70
C ARG A 7 -25.74 17.04 30.92
N GLU A 8 -26.10 18.20 31.46
CA GLU A 8 -25.83 19.49 30.81
C GLU A 8 -24.32 19.77 30.73
N ILE A 9 -23.54 19.35 31.73
CA ILE A 9 -22.08 19.44 31.70
C ILE A 9 -21.51 18.52 30.60
N LEU A 10 -22.00 17.29 30.48
CA LEU A 10 -21.61 16.37 29.42
C LEU A 10 -22.00 16.88 28.02
N ASP A 11 -23.22 17.35 27.81
CA ASP A 11 -23.65 17.94 26.52
C ASP A 11 -22.78 19.17 26.14
N THR A 12 -22.44 20.01 27.13
CA THR A 12 -21.59 21.19 26.92
C THR A 12 -20.14 20.79 26.63
N GLN A 13 -19.65 19.65 27.13
CA GLN A 13 -18.33 19.13 26.81
C GLN A 13 -18.30 18.33 25.50
N SER A 14 -19.32 17.55 25.16
CA SER A 14 -19.45 16.92 23.84
C SER A 14 -19.53 17.95 22.72
N LYS A 15 -20.23 19.08 22.92
CA LYS A 15 -20.21 20.23 22.00
C LYS A 15 -18.88 21.00 21.93
N LYS A 16 -17.94 20.76 22.86
CA LYS A 16 -16.58 21.35 22.84
C LYS A 16 -15.48 20.36 22.47
N ALA A 17 -15.77 19.06 22.52
CA ALA A 17 -14.90 17.98 22.09
C ALA A 17 -15.15 17.57 20.63
N SER A 18 -16.30 17.96 20.05
CA SER A 18 -16.47 17.95 18.60
C SER A 18 -15.61 19.06 17.98
N THR A 19 -14.67 18.68 17.12
CA THR A 19 -13.90 19.59 16.27
C THR A 19 -14.72 20.17 15.11
N ARG A 20 -15.98 19.72 14.92
CA ARG A 20 -16.95 20.49 14.13
C ARG A 20 -17.27 21.78 14.87
N GLY A 21 -16.69 22.88 14.36
CA GLY A 21 -17.26 24.20 14.56
C GLY A 21 -18.70 24.24 14.08
N SER A 22 -19.41 25.31 14.42
CA SER A 22 -20.67 25.66 13.76
C SER A 22 -20.50 25.66 12.24
N ASP A 23 -21.55 25.29 11.49
CA ASP A 23 -21.59 25.20 10.02
C ASP A 23 -21.44 26.55 9.26
N GLU A 24 -20.71 27.51 9.85
CA GLU A 24 -20.38 28.82 9.29
C GLU A 24 -18.84 28.94 9.26
N ASP A 25 -18.29 29.02 8.03
CA ASP A 25 -16.88 29.23 7.68
C ASP A 25 -15.88 28.07 7.92
N SER A 26 -16.13 26.90 7.33
CA SER A 26 -15.06 25.94 7.01
C SER A 26 -14.18 26.50 5.87
N TYR A 27 -12.89 26.74 6.14
CA TYR A 27 -11.93 27.31 5.17
C TYR A 27 -10.82 26.29 4.84
N ASP A 28 -10.30 26.31 3.61
CA ASP A 28 -9.17 25.47 3.22
C ASP A 28 -7.93 25.76 4.07
N SER A 29 -7.55 24.81 4.91
CA SER A 29 -6.35 24.88 5.73
C SER A 29 -5.32 23.80 5.36
N SER A 30 -5.51 23.15 4.21
CA SER A 30 -4.53 22.26 3.60
C SER A 30 -3.33 23.03 3.06
N THR A 31 -2.23 22.31 2.80
CA THR A 31 -1.03 22.88 2.17
C THR A 31 -0.71 22.11 0.90
N ALA A 32 -0.12 22.77 -0.10
CA ALA A 32 0.27 22.10 -1.34
C ALA A 32 1.19 20.87 -1.11
N PRO A 33 2.24 20.94 -0.25
CA PRO A 33 3.05 19.77 0.10
C PRO A 33 2.25 18.61 0.72
N ALA A 34 1.24 18.91 1.54
CA ALA A 34 0.42 17.86 2.15
C ALA A 34 -0.58 17.26 1.15
N ARG A 35 -1.11 18.06 0.20
CA ARG A 35 -1.97 17.54 -0.87
C ARG A 35 -1.18 16.64 -1.82
N GLU A 36 0.01 17.08 -2.25
CA GLU A 36 0.94 16.29 -3.07
C GLU A 36 1.24 14.94 -2.43
N LEU A 37 1.75 14.94 -1.19
CA LEU A 37 2.02 13.73 -0.39
C LEU A 37 0.79 12.82 -0.24
N ILE A 38 -0.39 13.39 0.04
CA ILE A 38 -1.62 12.60 0.19
C ILE A 38 -2.05 12.01 -1.15
N THR A 39 -1.90 12.71 -2.27
CA THR A 39 -2.19 12.18 -3.61
C THR A 39 -1.23 11.05 -3.96
N GLU A 40 0.07 11.22 -3.73
CA GLU A 40 1.09 10.18 -3.90
C GLU A 40 0.74 8.93 -3.07
N TRP A 41 0.53 9.10 -1.76
CA TRP A 41 0.20 8.01 -0.85
C TRP A 41 -1.14 7.34 -1.20
N ALA A 42 -2.15 8.11 -1.64
CA ALA A 42 -3.44 7.57 -2.04
C ALA A 42 -3.32 6.77 -3.34
N ALA A 43 -2.56 7.23 -4.34
CA ALA A 43 -2.33 6.49 -5.57
C ALA A 43 -1.73 5.10 -5.30
N THR A 44 -0.75 4.99 -4.38
CA THR A 44 -0.10 3.72 -4.00
C THR A 44 -0.94 2.82 -3.06
N HIS A 45 -2.03 3.32 -2.46
CA HIS A 45 -2.72 2.59 -1.38
C HIS A 45 -4.26 2.60 -1.41
N VAL A 46 -4.88 3.30 -2.35
CA VAL A 46 -6.35 3.29 -2.52
C VAL A 46 -6.84 1.89 -2.89
N ASP A 47 -6.11 1.20 -3.77
CA ASP A 47 -6.47 -0.15 -4.24
C ASP A 47 -6.17 -1.25 -3.22
N ASP A 48 -5.41 -0.94 -2.17
CA ASP A 48 -5.22 -1.81 -0.99
C ASP A 48 -6.39 -1.68 0.03
N GLN A 49 -7.39 -0.82 -0.23
CA GLN A 49 -8.45 -0.42 0.72
C GLN A 49 -7.89 -0.05 2.11
N ARG A 50 -6.75 0.63 2.12
CA ARG A 50 -5.89 0.72 3.29
C ARG A 50 -6.40 1.75 4.30
N ILE A 51 -7.03 1.26 5.37
CA ILE A 51 -7.39 2.11 6.52
C ILE A 51 -6.10 2.67 7.15
N ALA A 52 -5.92 3.99 7.08
CA ALA A 52 -4.69 4.65 7.50
C ALA A 52 -4.92 5.83 8.45
N THR A 53 -4.02 6.01 9.41
CA THR A 53 -4.00 7.22 10.24
C THR A 53 -3.10 8.27 9.61
N ALA A 54 -3.36 9.55 9.87
CA ALA A 54 -2.50 10.64 9.40
C ALA A 54 -1.02 10.52 9.85
N LYS A 55 -0.76 9.78 10.95
CA LYS A 55 0.60 9.47 11.44
C LYS A 55 1.28 8.35 10.65
N GLN A 56 0.50 7.44 10.07
CA GLN A 56 1.00 6.36 9.22
C GLN A 56 1.37 6.92 7.84
N ILE A 57 0.45 7.68 7.22
CA ILE A 57 0.65 8.38 5.95
C ILE A 57 1.94 9.21 5.99
N ALA A 58 2.06 10.13 6.97
CA ALA A 58 3.24 10.98 7.15
C ALA A 58 4.54 10.26 7.57
N ARG A 59 4.49 8.95 7.86
CA ARG A 59 5.67 8.13 8.16
C ARG A 59 6.12 7.30 6.96
N GLU A 60 5.19 7.00 6.05
CA GLU A 60 5.41 6.15 4.88
C GLU A 60 5.77 6.99 3.65
N SER A 61 5.40 8.26 3.62
CA SER A 61 6.09 9.27 2.83
C SER A 61 7.47 9.54 3.42
N ASP A 62 8.55 9.45 2.63
CA ASP A 62 9.93 9.83 3.02
C ASP A 62 10.13 11.37 3.10
N ARG A 63 9.13 12.08 3.63
CA ARG A 63 8.97 13.54 3.60
C ARG A 63 8.96 14.14 5.01
N ASP A 64 10.10 14.68 5.42
CA ASP A 64 10.25 15.42 6.69
C ASP A 64 9.50 16.77 6.73
N ASP A 65 9.07 17.31 5.57
CA ASP A 65 8.42 18.62 5.47
C ASP A 65 6.93 18.61 5.87
N VAL A 66 6.29 17.44 5.93
CA VAL A 66 4.85 17.30 6.20
C VAL A 66 4.58 16.40 7.40
N GLY A 67 4.44 17.00 8.58
CA GLY A 67 4.03 16.26 9.78
C GLY A 67 2.59 15.76 9.75
N ALA A 68 2.32 14.68 10.50
CA ALA A 68 1.01 14.04 10.65
C ALA A 68 -0.17 14.99 10.97
N GLY A 69 0.08 16.10 11.68
CA GLY A 69 -0.94 17.11 11.97
C GLY A 69 -1.37 17.92 10.74
N THR A 70 -0.50 18.07 9.75
CA THR A 70 -0.79 18.72 8.46
C THR A 70 -1.54 17.77 7.53
N VAL A 71 -1.16 16.48 7.51
CA VAL A 71 -1.89 15.42 6.80
C VAL A 71 -3.33 15.32 7.30
N GLY A 72 -3.53 15.15 8.62
CA GLY A 72 -4.86 14.98 9.20
C GLY A 72 -5.78 16.20 9.00
N ARG A 73 -5.21 17.41 8.97
CA ARG A 73 -5.95 18.64 8.65
C ARG A 73 -6.37 18.69 7.17
N THR A 74 -5.46 18.30 6.27
CA THR A 74 -5.72 18.28 4.83
C THR A 74 -6.80 17.27 4.45
N LEU A 75 -6.77 16.07 5.05
CA LEU A 75 -7.82 15.07 4.91
C LEU A 75 -9.15 15.55 5.48
N GLY A 76 -9.14 16.24 6.62
CA GLY A 76 -10.32 16.93 7.15
C GLY A 76 -10.92 17.93 6.16
N CYS A 77 -10.11 18.81 5.58
CA CYS A 77 -10.58 19.76 4.56
C CYS A 77 -11.15 19.07 3.30
N ARG A 78 -10.59 17.94 2.87
CA ARG A 78 -11.10 17.18 1.71
C ARG A 78 -12.43 16.47 2.01
N HIS A 79 -12.55 15.90 3.20
CA HIS A 79 -13.78 15.26 3.69
C HIS A 79 -14.91 16.29 3.88
N ASP A 80 -14.58 17.48 4.37
CA ASP A 80 -15.55 18.57 4.54
C ASP A 80 -15.80 19.35 3.22
N GLY A 81 -15.18 18.94 2.10
CA GLY A 81 -15.45 19.47 0.75
C GLY A 81 -14.95 20.90 0.51
N VAL A 82 -13.93 21.36 1.24
CA VAL A 82 -13.41 22.74 1.17
C VAL A 82 -12.01 22.87 0.55
N THR A 83 -11.41 21.77 0.10
CA THR A 83 -10.14 21.81 -0.65
C THR A 83 -10.33 22.33 -2.09
N PRO A 84 -9.27 22.78 -2.77
CA PRO A 84 -9.35 23.20 -4.16
C PRO A 84 -9.73 22.05 -5.10
N ASP A 85 -10.43 22.39 -6.19
CA ASP A 85 -10.72 21.49 -7.32
C ASP A 85 -9.45 20.76 -7.80
N GLY A 86 -9.61 19.50 -8.21
CA GLY A 86 -8.54 18.60 -8.63
C GLY A 86 -7.80 17.86 -7.51
N PHE A 87 -8.15 18.06 -6.23
CA PHE A 87 -7.54 17.30 -5.12
C PHE A 87 -8.38 16.07 -4.73
N LEU A 88 -7.86 14.86 -5.01
CA LEU A 88 -8.52 13.58 -4.74
C LEU A 88 -9.97 13.53 -5.27
N GLU A 89 -10.23 13.98 -6.49
CA GLU A 89 -11.60 13.91 -7.06
C GLU A 89 -11.99 12.47 -7.45
N GLU A 90 -11.00 11.67 -7.84
CA GLU A 90 -11.13 10.25 -8.21
C GLU A 90 -11.24 9.32 -6.98
N VAL A 91 -11.20 9.87 -5.76
CA VAL A 91 -11.18 9.10 -4.51
C VAL A 91 -12.22 9.64 -3.53
N GLU A 92 -13.15 8.78 -3.13
CA GLU A 92 -14.04 9.01 -1.99
C GLU A 92 -13.25 8.82 -0.68
N LEU A 93 -13.33 9.82 0.20
CA LEU A 93 -12.61 9.87 1.45
C LEU A 93 -13.59 9.78 2.62
N SER A 94 -13.58 8.65 3.33
CA SER A 94 -14.44 8.42 4.50
C SER A 94 -13.63 8.21 5.78
N THR A 95 -14.31 8.13 6.92
CA THR A 95 -13.67 7.96 8.24
C THR A 95 -14.11 6.67 8.92
N TRP A 96 -13.18 6.03 9.65
CA TRP A 96 -13.41 4.74 10.31
C TRP A 96 -12.97 4.78 11.78
N GLY A 97 -13.80 4.20 12.66
CA GLY A 97 -13.56 4.09 14.10
C GLY A 97 -14.24 5.16 14.97
N ASP A 98 -14.19 4.97 16.29
CA ASP A 98 -14.86 5.83 17.28
C ASP A 98 -13.95 6.95 17.82
N ALA A 99 -14.35 8.20 17.55
CA ALA A 99 -14.13 9.47 18.28
C ALA A 99 -12.70 9.93 18.70
N ASN A 100 -11.73 9.05 18.95
CA ASN A 100 -10.43 9.39 19.56
C ASN A 100 -9.25 9.32 18.58
N VAL A 101 -9.41 8.59 17.46
CA VAL A 101 -8.41 8.51 16.38
C VAL A 101 -9.19 8.51 15.07
N THR A 102 -8.97 9.53 14.23
CA THR A 102 -9.50 9.53 12.86
C THR A 102 -8.60 8.65 12.00
N SER A 103 -9.07 7.44 11.72
CA SER A 103 -8.57 6.64 10.60
C SER A 103 -9.36 7.02 9.35
N TRP A 104 -8.66 7.06 8.22
CA TRP A 104 -9.18 7.43 6.91
C TRP A 104 -9.27 6.20 6.03
N VAL A 105 -10.33 6.13 5.23
CA VAL A 105 -10.53 5.13 4.19
C VAL A 105 -10.57 5.86 2.86
N PHE A 106 -9.84 5.34 1.89
CA PHE A 106 -9.75 5.85 0.53
C PHE A 106 -10.36 4.78 -0.37
N GLU A 107 -11.37 5.14 -1.15
CA GLU A 107 -12.05 4.24 -2.10
C GLU A 107 -12.08 4.96 -3.45
N ARG A 108 -11.71 4.32 -4.56
CA ARG A 108 -11.82 4.96 -5.88
C ARG A 108 -13.30 5.21 -6.18
N VAL A 109 -13.62 6.38 -6.75
CA VAL A 109 -14.95 6.65 -7.30
C VAL A 109 -15.06 5.90 -8.63
N ASP A 110 -16.03 4.99 -8.76
CA ASP A 110 -16.26 4.22 -9.99
C ASP A 110 -16.48 5.14 -11.20
N GLY A 111 -15.42 5.32 -11.98
CA GLY A 111 -15.50 5.70 -13.39
C GLY A 111 -15.41 4.42 -14.23
N GLU A 112 -16.28 4.28 -15.23
CA GLU A 112 -16.20 3.20 -16.22
C GLU A 112 -14.93 3.36 -17.09
N THR A 113 -13.79 2.90 -16.57
CA THR A 113 -12.69 2.45 -17.41
C THR A 113 -13.10 1.06 -17.91
N GLU A 114 -13.39 0.93 -19.21
CA GLU A 114 -13.32 -0.39 -19.87
C GLU A 114 -11.84 -0.77 -19.95
N SER A 115 -11.28 -1.25 -18.84
CA SER A 115 -9.94 -1.82 -18.77
C SER A 115 -9.99 -3.31 -19.06
N ASP A 116 -8.92 -3.83 -19.67
CA ASP A 116 -8.65 -5.26 -19.83
C ASP A 116 -8.22 -5.90 -18.47
N ASP A 117 -8.93 -5.55 -17.39
CA ASP A 117 -8.70 -5.96 -16.00
C ASP A 117 -8.49 -7.49 -15.91
N THR A 118 -7.29 -7.87 -15.51
CA THR A 118 -6.92 -9.26 -15.29
C THR A 118 -7.59 -9.82 -14.04
N ARG A 119 -7.20 -11.03 -13.62
CA ARG A 119 -7.61 -11.53 -12.31
C ARG A 119 -6.94 -10.71 -11.20
N ALA A 120 -5.67 -10.38 -11.36
CA ALA A 120 -4.86 -9.68 -10.39
C ALA A 120 -5.36 -8.26 -10.09
N ASP A 121 -5.83 -7.54 -11.12
CA ASP A 121 -6.39 -6.18 -10.99
C ASP A 121 -7.60 -6.09 -10.04
N ARG A 122 -8.30 -7.20 -9.81
CA ARG A 122 -9.46 -7.27 -8.91
C ARG A 122 -9.12 -7.82 -7.53
N LEU A 123 -7.85 -8.17 -7.28
CA LEU A 123 -7.38 -8.70 -6.01
C LEU A 123 -6.66 -7.62 -5.19
N PHE A 124 -6.91 -7.66 -3.89
CA PHE A 124 -6.13 -6.92 -2.90
C PHE A 124 -4.78 -7.61 -2.69
N LYS A 125 -3.76 -6.85 -2.32
CA LYS A 125 -2.43 -7.37 -2.01
C LYS A 125 -2.39 -8.62 -1.10
N PRO A 126 -3.19 -8.74 -0.02
CA PRO A 126 -3.21 -9.96 0.79
C PRO A 126 -3.78 -11.20 0.09
N ASP A 127 -4.61 -11.02 -0.94
CA ASP A 127 -5.17 -12.09 -1.77
C ASP A 127 -4.24 -12.44 -2.93
N LEU A 128 -3.59 -11.44 -3.56
CA LEU A 128 -2.49 -11.66 -4.51
C LEU A 128 -1.40 -12.55 -3.91
N VAL A 129 -0.91 -12.22 -2.71
CA VAL A 129 0.13 -13.03 -2.05
C VAL A 129 -0.34 -14.45 -1.78
N VAL A 130 -1.60 -14.68 -1.42
CA VAL A 130 -2.11 -16.05 -1.19
C VAL A 130 -2.24 -16.83 -2.48
N GLU A 131 -2.75 -16.24 -3.55
CA GLU A 131 -2.86 -16.95 -4.84
C GLU A 131 -1.49 -17.25 -5.47
N ILE A 132 -0.52 -16.33 -5.35
CA ILE A 132 0.88 -16.58 -5.73
C ILE A 132 1.46 -17.73 -4.87
N SER A 133 1.24 -17.69 -3.56
CA SER A 133 1.72 -18.71 -2.63
C SER A 133 1.16 -20.11 -2.87
N ASP A 134 -0.16 -20.21 -3.10
CA ASP A 134 -0.83 -21.48 -3.40
C ASP A 134 -0.26 -22.12 -4.69
N THR A 135 0.23 -21.30 -5.62
CA THR A 135 0.90 -21.73 -6.85
C THR A 135 2.36 -22.18 -6.63
N ILE A 136 3.19 -21.37 -5.97
CA ILE A 136 4.61 -21.69 -5.75
C ILE A 136 4.84 -22.78 -4.68
N GLY A 137 3.77 -23.15 -3.96
CA GLY A 137 3.78 -24.26 -3.00
C GLY A 137 4.42 -23.92 -1.64
N ASP A 138 4.59 -22.63 -1.34
CA ASP A 138 5.40 -22.15 -0.22
C ASP A 138 4.72 -21.01 0.55
N LEU A 139 4.30 -21.33 1.77
CA LEU A 139 3.86 -20.40 2.82
C LEU A 139 4.37 -20.92 4.16
N ASP A 140 5.31 -20.19 4.74
CA ASP A 140 5.58 -20.35 6.17
C ASP A 140 4.37 -19.81 6.98
N GLU A 141 4.03 -20.49 8.09
CA GLU A 141 2.72 -20.35 8.75
C GLU A 141 2.47 -18.96 9.38
N GLU A 142 3.51 -18.13 9.54
CA GLU A 142 3.48 -16.93 10.39
C GLU A 142 2.69 -15.73 9.85
N TYR A 143 2.31 -15.68 8.55
CA TYR A 143 1.89 -14.40 7.97
C TYR A 143 0.49 -13.88 8.34
N TYR A 144 -0.37 -14.67 8.99
CA TYR A 144 -1.74 -14.24 9.32
C TYR A 144 -1.83 -13.37 10.59
N THR A 145 -1.16 -12.21 10.56
CA THR A 145 -1.25 -11.20 11.62
C THR A 145 -2.59 -10.45 11.55
N ARG A 146 -3.66 -11.10 12.01
CA ARG A 146 -5.01 -10.52 12.17
C ARG A 146 -5.11 -9.59 13.38
N HIS A 147 -4.16 -8.66 13.52
CA HIS A 147 -4.24 -7.61 14.53
C HIS A 147 -5.13 -6.47 14.03
N HIS A 148 -6.25 -6.25 14.71
CA HIS A 148 -7.18 -5.12 14.51
C HIS A 148 -7.97 -5.09 13.18
N ASN A 149 -8.67 -6.18 12.86
CA ASN A 149 -9.70 -6.24 11.81
C ASN A 149 -9.28 -5.96 10.35
N CYS A 150 -8.02 -5.60 10.11
CA CYS A 150 -7.39 -5.62 8.80
C CYS A 150 -6.60 -6.93 8.58
N ARG A 151 -6.30 -7.24 7.31
CA ARG A 151 -5.39 -8.32 6.91
C ARG A 151 -4.11 -7.65 6.38
N ARG A 152 -2.96 -7.93 7.01
CA ARG A 152 -1.67 -7.31 6.66
C ARG A 152 -0.67 -8.36 6.19
N VAL A 153 -0.02 -8.04 5.06
CA VAL A 153 0.96 -8.80 4.27
C VAL A 153 1.67 -7.74 3.38
N GLU A 154 2.98 -7.50 3.28
CA GLU A 154 4.18 -7.91 4.04
C GLU A 154 4.63 -9.38 3.89
N VAL A 155 5.92 -9.62 3.63
CA VAL A 155 6.44 -10.87 3.01
C VAL A 155 7.91 -11.12 3.39
N SER A 156 8.27 -12.38 3.68
CA SER A 156 9.63 -12.77 4.10
C SER A 156 10.63 -12.76 2.94
N ALA A 157 11.93 -12.70 3.24
CA ALA A 157 12.98 -12.82 2.23
C ALA A 157 13.00 -14.22 1.58
N GLU A 158 12.59 -15.24 2.32
CA GLU A 158 12.41 -16.62 1.82
C GLU A 158 11.27 -16.71 0.81
N TRP A 159 10.10 -16.16 1.13
CA TRP A 159 8.98 -16.10 0.18
C TRP A 159 9.34 -15.31 -1.10
N ARG A 160 9.99 -14.14 -0.95
CA ARG A 160 10.46 -13.34 -2.10
C ARG A 160 11.44 -14.11 -2.99
N ARG A 161 12.28 -14.96 -2.39
CA ARG A 161 13.22 -15.83 -3.08
C ARG A 161 12.50 -16.95 -3.84
N THR A 162 11.54 -17.62 -3.20
CA THR A 162 10.73 -18.65 -3.88
C THR A 162 9.98 -18.06 -5.08
N VAL A 163 9.42 -16.84 -4.95
CA VAL A 163 8.81 -16.12 -6.08
C VAL A 163 9.84 -15.77 -7.16
N ALA A 164 11.01 -15.23 -6.82
CA ALA A 164 12.03 -14.88 -7.80
C ALA A 164 12.54 -16.09 -8.60
N ILE A 165 12.69 -17.25 -7.95
CA ILE A 165 13.03 -18.52 -8.62
C ILE A 165 11.89 -18.96 -9.55
N ALA A 166 10.65 -19.02 -9.04
CA ALA A 166 9.49 -19.44 -9.84
C ALA A 166 9.26 -18.52 -11.06
N LEU A 167 9.51 -17.21 -10.90
CA LEU A 167 9.40 -16.23 -11.99
C LEU A 167 10.49 -16.42 -13.04
N ALA A 168 11.74 -16.65 -12.63
CA ALA A 168 12.84 -16.97 -13.55
C ALA A 168 12.58 -18.27 -14.34
N GLU A 169 12.03 -19.30 -13.69
CA GLU A 169 11.58 -20.52 -14.36
C GLU A 169 10.44 -20.25 -15.37
N ALA A 170 9.48 -19.38 -15.02
CA ALA A 170 8.34 -19.04 -15.88
C ALA A 170 8.73 -18.18 -17.10
N THR A 171 9.67 -17.23 -16.94
CA THR A 171 10.22 -16.42 -18.05
C THR A 171 11.26 -17.18 -18.88
N GLY A 172 11.72 -18.35 -18.40
CA GLY A 172 12.82 -19.09 -19.01
C GLY A 172 14.17 -18.37 -18.92
N THR A 173 14.32 -17.42 -17.99
CA THR A 173 15.55 -16.68 -17.74
C THR A 173 16.43 -17.46 -16.77
N ASP A 174 17.72 -17.60 -17.06
CA ASP A 174 18.65 -18.18 -16.10
C ASP A 174 18.87 -17.19 -14.95
N LEU A 175 18.53 -17.60 -13.73
CA LEU A 175 18.71 -16.77 -12.54
C LEU A 175 20.19 -16.40 -12.35
N GLU A 176 21.14 -17.26 -12.74
CA GLU A 176 22.57 -16.98 -12.62
C GLU A 176 22.99 -15.75 -13.46
N GLU A 177 22.40 -15.55 -14.65
CA GLU A 177 22.67 -14.39 -15.51
C GLU A 177 22.20 -13.06 -14.89
N LEU A 178 21.26 -13.09 -13.93
CA LEU A 178 20.75 -11.91 -13.23
C LEU A 178 21.54 -11.56 -11.95
N LEU A 179 22.32 -12.50 -11.42
CA LEU A 179 23.08 -12.36 -10.19
C LEU A 179 24.44 -11.67 -10.43
N SER A 180 24.44 -10.33 -10.36
CA SER A 180 25.64 -9.50 -10.60
C SER A 180 26.82 -9.67 -9.62
N GLY A 181 26.75 -10.62 -8.69
CA GLY A 181 27.78 -10.85 -7.66
C GLY A 181 27.99 -12.32 -7.26
N TYR A 182 27.44 -13.28 -8.03
CA TYR A 182 27.77 -14.70 -7.86
C TYR A 182 29.12 -15.01 -8.53
N GLU A 183 29.94 -15.84 -7.89
CA GLU A 183 31.21 -16.35 -8.44
C GLU A 183 31.20 -17.88 -8.28
N GLU A 184 31.25 -18.64 -9.39
CA GLU A 184 31.22 -20.12 -9.40
C GLU A 184 32.37 -20.75 -8.59
N ASP A 185 33.55 -20.12 -8.59
CA ASP A 185 34.74 -20.49 -7.80
C ASP A 185 34.69 -19.96 -6.33
N GLY A 186 33.53 -19.44 -5.89
CA GLY A 186 33.34 -18.77 -4.61
C GLY A 186 33.33 -19.68 -3.37
N PHE A 187 33.15 -19.06 -2.19
CA PHE A 187 33.07 -19.77 -0.91
C PHE A 187 31.70 -20.41 -0.62
N TYR A 188 30.68 -20.07 -1.41
CA TYR A 188 29.30 -20.51 -1.26
C TYR A 188 28.87 -21.25 -2.54
N SER A 189 28.08 -22.30 -2.39
CA SER A 189 27.32 -22.86 -3.50
C SER A 189 26.28 -21.85 -4.02
N PHE A 190 25.78 -22.05 -5.24
CA PHE A 190 24.70 -21.25 -5.81
C PHE A 190 23.50 -21.12 -4.86
N ASP A 191 23.03 -22.23 -4.31
CA ASP A 191 21.91 -22.27 -3.36
C ASP A 191 22.20 -21.45 -2.09
N GLU A 192 23.41 -21.52 -1.54
CA GLU A 192 23.83 -20.73 -0.38
C GLU A 192 23.95 -19.23 -0.70
N TYR A 193 24.40 -18.88 -1.90
CA TYR A 193 24.45 -17.50 -2.36
C TYR A 193 23.04 -16.92 -2.55
N VAL A 194 22.17 -17.63 -3.27
CA VAL A 194 20.75 -17.27 -3.42
C VAL A 194 20.07 -17.14 -2.05
N ALA A 195 20.32 -18.08 -1.13
CA ALA A 195 19.86 -18.04 0.27
C ALA A 195 20.33 -16.82 1.08
N SER A 196 21.39 -16.13 0.64
CA SER A 196 21.93 -14.93 1.29
C SER A 196 21.40 -13.60 0.74
N LEU A 197 20.73 -13.60 -0.43
CA LEU A 197 20.23 -12.39 -1.09
C LEU A 197 19.33 -11.54 -0.18
N SER A 198 19.56 -10.23 -0.22
CA SER A 198 18.74 -9.23 0.47
C SER A 198 17.40 -8.98 -0.22
N ASN A 199 16.46 -8.35 0.52
CA ASN A 199 15.18 -7.90 -0.04
C ASN A 199 15.35 -7.00 -1.28
N ASP A 200 16.40 -6.18 -1.29
CA ASP A 200 16.68 -5.21 -2.34
C ASP A 200 17.15 -5.94 -3.60
N GLU A 201 18.08 -6.89 -3.46
CA GLU A 201 18.53 -7.76 -4.55
C GLU A 201 17.38 -8.58 -5.12
N LEU A 202 16.54 -9.17 -4.27
CA LEU A 202 15.35 -9.93 -4.70
C LEU A 202 14.34 -9.05 -5.45
N THR A 203 14.14 -7.81 -5.02
CA THR A 203 13.28 -6.84 -5.73
C THR A 203 13.87 -6.51 -7.10
N ASN A 204 15.15 -6.15 -7.17
CA ASN A 204 15.84 -5.81 -8.43
C ASN A 204 15.87 -6.99 -9.43
N ILE A 205 15.93 -8.24 -8.94
CA ILE A 205 15.86 -9.44 -9.81
C ILE A 205 14.46 -9.56 -10.42
N VAL A 206 13.41 -9.41 -9.61
CA VAL A 206 12.03 -9.48 -10.08
C VAL A 206 11.70 -8.35 -11.06
N GLU A 207 12.09 -7.10 -10.76
CA GLU A 207 11.89 -5.96 -11.66
C GLU A 207 12.55 -6.18 -13.04
N ARG A 208 13.72 -6.86 -13.08
CA ARG A 208 14.37 -7.26 -14.35
C ARG A 208 13.69 -8.42 -15.06
N LEU A 209 13.15 -9.39 -14.32
CA LEU A 209 12.39 -10.51 -14.89
C LEU A 209 11.07 -10.05 -15.52
N LEU A 210 10.52 -8.94 -15.04
CA LEU A 210 9.32 -8.29 -15.55
C LEU A 210 9.61 -7.24 -16.64
N ASP A 211 10.87 -6.92 -16.94
CA ASP A 211 11.29 -5.80 -17.80
C ASP A 211 10.67 -4.44 -17.43
N ALA A 212 10.44 -4.21 -16.13
CA ALA A 212 9.72 -3.04 -15.63
C ALA A 212 10.46 -1.72 -15.92
N ASP A 213 9.78 -0.79 -16.61
CA ASP A 213 10.31 0.53 -16.98
C ASP A 213 10.48 1.47 -15.75
N GLU A 214 9.71 1.25 -14.69
CA GLU A 214 9.74 2.02 -13.43
C GLU A 214 9.98 1.12 -12.20
N GLN A 215 10.42 1.73 -11.09
CA GLN A 215 10.63 1.02 -9.83
C GLN A 215 9.29 0.72 -9.15
N LEU A 216 8.82 -0.53 -9.28
CA LEU A 216 7.56 -1.00 -8.73
C LEU A 216 7.67 -1.41 -7.26
N GLY A 217 8.81 -1.94 -6.83
CA GLY A 217 9.03 -2.49 -5.49
C GLY A 217 9.82 -1.60 -4.54
N THR A 218 9.79 -1.93 -3.25
CA THR A 218 10.68 -1.31 -2.24
C THR A 218 11.45 -2.35 -1.43
N PRO A 219 12.65 -1.99 -0.91
CA PRO A 219 13.36 -2.73 0.13
C PRO A 219 12.46 -3.23 1.27
N HIS A 220 11.51 -2.39 1.68
CA HIS A 220 10.65 -2.60 2.84
C HIS A 220 9.41 -3.45 2.53
N GLY A 221 9.04 -3.61 1.26
CA GLY A 221 7.89 -4.40 0.84
C GLY A 221 7.65 -4.32 -0.67
N TRP A 222 7.24 -5.44 -1.25
CA TRP A 222 6.66 -5.44 -2.58
C TRP A 222 5.26 -4.82 -2.51
N THR A 223 4.97 -3.93 -3.45
CA THR A 223 3.74 -3.14 -3.56
C THR A 223 2.60 -4.01 -4.12
N ARG A 224 1.41 -3.45 -4.37
CA ARG A 224 0.35 -4.21 -5.06
C ARG A 224 0.68 -4.29 -6.56
N GLU A 225 1.19 -3.19 -7.08
CA GLU A 225 1.63 -2.93 -8.44
C GLU A 225 2.71 -3.93 -8.88
N LEU A 226 3.68 -4.26 -8.01
CA LEU A 226 4.66 -5.32 -8.28
C LEU A 226 4.07 -6.73 -8.22
N LEU A 227 3.00 -6.96 -7.45
CA LEU A 227 2.40 -8.29 -7.28
C LEU A 227 1.40 -8.66 -8.37
N ILE A 228 0.83 -7.68 -9.08
CA ILE A 228 -0.07 -7.89 -10.23
C ILE A 228 0.62 -8.67 -11.36
N PRO A 229 1.74 -8.21 -11.96
CA PRO A 229 2.39 -8.91 -13.06
C PRO A 229 2.96 -10.28 -12.65
N ILE A 230 3.43 -10.40 -11.39
CA ILE A 230 3.85 -11.70 -10.82
C ILE A 230 2.67 -12.68 -10.75
N HIS A 231 1.49 -12.22 -10.32
CA HIS A 231 0.28 -13.04 -10.29
C HIS A 231 -0.15 -13.44 -11.70
N ASP A 232 -0.14 -12.52 -12.66
CA ASP A 232 -0.59 -12.86 -14.00
C ASP A 232 0.35 -13.84 -14.73
N ILE A 233 1.66 -13.76 -14.52
CA ILE A 233 2.61 -14.76 -15.05
C ILE A 233 2.44 -16.11 -14.31
N LEU A 234 2.53 -16.12 -12.97
CA LEU A 234 2.61 -17.38 -12.21
C LEU A 234 1.25 -18.07 -12.04
N VAL A 235 0.18 -17.31 -11.78
CA VAL A 235 -1.16 -17.81 -11.43
C VAL A 235 -2.10 -17.80 -12.63
N SER A 236 -2.18 -16.69 -13.37
CA SER A 236 -3.04 -16.60 -14.57
C SER A 236 -2.44 -17.31 -15.79
N GLY A 237 -1.11 -17.50 -15.82
CA GLY A 237 -0.40 -18.15 -16.93
C GLY A 237 -0.31 -17.28 -18.18
N VAL A 238 -0.30 -15.95 -18.02
CA VAL A 238 -0.06 -14.97 -19.08
C VAL A 238 1.39 -15.08 -19.54
N ASP A 239 1.64 -14.96 -20.85
CA ASP A 239 3.01 -14.91 -21.38
C ASP A 239 3.70 -13.65 -20.82
N PRO A 240 4.90 -13.73 -20.22
CA PRO A 240 5.60 -12.55 -19.71
C PRO A 240 5.76 -11.42 -20.73
N ALA A 241 5.78 -11.72 -22.03
CA ALA A 241 5.84 -10.71 -23.09
C ALA A 241 4.48 -10.05 -23.44
N GLU A 242 3.39 -10.49 -22.81
CA GLU A 242 2.03 -9.93 -22.94
C GLU A 242 1.59 -9.13 -21.70
N VAL A 243 2.47 -8.98 -20.70
CA VAL A 243 2.20 -8.18 -19.48
C VAL A 243 2.73 -6.76 -19.70
N ASP A 244 1.85 -5.76 -19.69
CA ASP A 244 2.25 -4.35 -19.61
C ASP A 244 2.69 -4.03 -18.16
N THR A 245 3.91 -3.53 -17.97
CA THR A 245 4.55 -3.26 -16.66
C THR A 245 5.17 -1.87 -16.56
#